data_AF-A0A2H3K221-F1
#
_entry.id   AF-A0A2H3K221-F1
#
_cell.length_a   1.000
_cell.length_b   1.000
_cell.length_c   1.000
_cell.angle_alpha   90.00
_cell.angle_beta   90.00
_cell.angle_gamma   90.00
#
_symmetry.space_group_name_H-M   'P 1'
#
loop_
_entity.id
_entity.type
_entity.pdbx_description
1 polymer ?
#
loop_
_entity_poly.entity_id
_entity_poly.type
_entity_poly.pdbx_seq_one_letter_code
_entity_poly.pdbx_strand_id
1 'polypeptide(L)'
;MSCSLCRLPFVTHPTSVSPKPPPRGVVSERQERYMQYAVVMGNLVPGTCFPVVWTGAHRASAHGDRPRPLTVRQVIALHTACADILRHALGASDYSVASMVKLGMIDAVLGRPLAGPDAGRLRQVKYEDVGEKVDVRPYWAKGKGDGNATFDYSAFKASGLDWTLNRPDTFPMFYEKVKPARAAVRDPSPASVASITKLFTSEPATILRHLLPHLSDRSFYALLSTCRLLRKHGLTTFQASARARVLALEWEVPLETEYAAACRMAANAKDGGPGSVRMAHAVHAAVDGDWMLYLSQVHRTPNMRARRWLWALAREVRSAFDEAVPKSALADVVDAKGTRVPSEEMKKLKERVETLMIMTLIANGKM
;
A
#
# COMPACT_ATOMS: atom_id res chain seq x y z
N MET A 1 20.33 3.11 2.97
CA MET A 1 19.10 3.86 2.64
C MET A 1 17.94 2.93 2.80
N SER A 2 16.79 3.47 3.18
CA SER A 2 15.58 2.72 3.48
C SER A 2 14.37 3.42 2.88
N CYS A 3 13.30 2.66 2.72
CA CYS A 3 12.02 3.19 2.29
C CYS A 3 11.47 4.16 3.34
N SER A 4 10.93 5.30 2.89
CA SER A 4 10.42 6.34 3.77
C SER A 4 9.04 6.03 4.36
N LEU A 5 8.42 4.92 3.95
CA LEU A 5 7.16 4.43 4.50
C LEU A 5 7.40 3.20 5.37
N CYS A 6 7.86 2.09 4.80
CA CYS A 6 8.04 0.83 5.55
C CYS A 6 9.34 0.77 6.35
N ARG A 7 10.28 1.70 6.10
CA ARG A 7 11.58 1.79 6.81
C ARG A 7 12.52 0.60 6.60
N LEU A 8 12.12 -0.37 5.77
CA LEU A 8 12.92 -1.52 5.36
C LEU A 8 14.00 -1.09 4.35
N PRO A 9 15.11 -1.84 4.26
CA PRO A 9 16.21 -1.52 3.35
C PRO A 9 15.83 -1.61 1.87
N PHE A 10 16.57 -0.88 1.05
CA PHE A 10 16.69 -1.19 -0.38
C PHE A 10 17.81 -2.21 -0.58
N VAL A 11 17.61 -3.14 -1.52
CA VAL A 11 18.64 -4.07 -1.97
C VAL A 11 19.25 -3.51 -3.25
N THR A 12 20.58 -3.57 -3.37
CA THR A 12 21.25 -3.17 -4.61
C THR A 12 20.90 -4.12 -5.75
N HIS A 13 20.57 -3.57 -6.90
CA HIS A 13 20.36 -4.36 -8.11
C HIS A 13 21.64 -5.09 -8.54
N PRO A 14 21.54 -6.29 -9.15
CA PRO A 14 22.70 -7.08 -9.56
C PRO A 14 23.64 -6.38 -10.54
N THR A 15 23.15 -5.38 -11.29
CA THR A 15 23.97 -4.58 -12.22
C THR A 15 24.75 -3.46 -11.53
N SER A 16 24.69 -3.34 -10.20
CA SER A 16 25.53 -2.42 -9.46
C SER A 16 27.01 -2.80 -9.56
N VAL A 17 27.90 -1.80 -9.52
CA VAL A 17 29.36 -1.99 -9.46
C VAL A 17 29.78 -2.67 -8.14
N SER A 18 28.99 -2.51 -7.07
CA SER A 18 29.27 -3.12 -5.76
C SER A 18 27.95 -3.56 -5.10
N PRO A 19 27.37 -4.68 -5.54
CA PRO A 19 26.13 -5.17 -4.98
C PRO A 19 26.34 -5.63 -3.54
N LYS A 20 25.39 -5.29 -2.68
CA LYS A 20 25.27 -5.72 -1.29
C LYS A 20 23.96 -6.50 -1.14
N PRO A 21 23.93 -7.77 -1.58
CA PRO A 21 22.74 -8.59 -1.45
C PRO A 21 22.48 -8.94 0.03
N PRO A 22 21.23 -9.23 0.41
CA PRO A 22 20.92 -9.81 1.70
C PRO A 22 21.58 -11.19 1.86
N PRO A 23 21.80 -11.68 3.10
CA PRO A 23 22.35 -13.00 3.31
C PRO A 23 21.48 -14.10 2.68
N ARG A 24 22.13 -15.13 2.11
CA ARG A 24 21.45 -16.23 1.42
C ARG A 24 20.42 -16.91 2.33
N GLY A 25 19.23 -17.19 1.80
CA GLY A 25 18.16 -17.87 2.52
C GLY A 25 17.39 -17.00 3.52
N VAL A 26 17.78 -15.75 3.73
CA VAL A 26 17.06 -14.84 4.64
C VAL A 26 15.82 -14.27 3.95
N VAL A 27 15.98 -13.74 2.74
CA VAL A 27 14.88 -13.31 1.87
C VAL A 27 14.75 -14.22 0.65
N SER A 28 13.53 -14.36 0.16
CA SER A 28 13.27 -15.00 -1.13
C SER A 28 13.63 -14.10 -2.30
N GLU A 29 13.87 -14.67 -3.49
CA GLU A 29 14.16 -13.91 -4.71
C GLU A 29 13.08 -12.87 -5.03
N ARG A 30 11.80 -13.21 -4.78
CA ARG A 30 10.67 -12.31 -5.02
C ARG A 30 10.70 -11.09 -4.08
N GLN A 31 11.08 -11.29 -2.82
CA GLN A 31 11.22 -10.22 -1.83
C GLN A 31 12.45 -9.36 -2.15
N GLU A 32 13.57 -9.99 -2.52
CA GLU A 32 14.78 -9.29 -2.94
C GLU A 32 14.51 -8.39 -4.14
N ARG A 33 13.87 -8.93 -5.19
CA ARG A 33 13.48 -8.18 -6.38
C ARG A 33 12.59 -6.99 -6.01
N TYR A 34 11.62 -7.17 -5.13
CA TYR A 34 10.78 -6.06 -4.64
C TYR A 34 11.60 -4.95 -3.99
N MET A 35 12.60 -5.29 -3.18
CA MET A 35 13.45 -4.32 -2.49
C MET A 35 14.47 -3.62 -3.39
N GLN A 36 14.66 -4.08 -4.64
CA GLN A 36 15.57 -3.46 -5.62
C GLN A 36 14.94 -2.26 -6.34
N TYR A 37 13.61 -2.24 -6.48
CA TYR A 37 12.89 -1.17 -7.16
C TYR A 37 12.38 -0.14 -6.16
N ALA A 38 12.49 1.12 -6.55
CA ALA A 38 12.04 2.23 -5.75
C ALA A 38 11.37 3.30 -6.60
N VAL A 39 10.67 4.20 -5.94
CA VAL A 39 10.21 5.48 -6.46
C VAL A 39 10.82 6.55 -5.58
N VAL A 40 11.44 7.54 -6.20
CA VAL A 40 11.93 8.72 -5.50
C VAL A 40 10.92 9.85 -5.65
N MET A 41 10.72 10.63 -4.60
CA MET A 41 9.76 11.73 -4.52
C MET A 41 10.36 12.95 -3.81
N GLY A 42 9.83 14.13 -4.13
CA GLY A 42 10.15 15.39 -3.44
C GLY A 42 10.53 16.52 -4.39
N ASN A 43 10.70 17.73 -3.86
CA ASN A 43 10.94 18.91 -4.70
C ASN A 43 12.31 18.92 -5.41
N LEU A 44 13.27 18.13 -4.92
CA LEU A 44 14.61 18.00 -5.54
C LEU A 44 14.69 16.90 -6.60
N VAL A 45 13.59 16.18 -6.80
CA VAL A 45 13.52 15.03 -7.69
C VAL A 45 13.07 15.53 -9.08
N PRO A 46 13.82 15.29 -10.18
CA PRO A 46 13.35 15.61 -11.53
C PRO A 46 11.96 15.02 -11.81
N GLY A 47 11.02 15.84 -12.26
CA GLY A 47 9.61 15.42 -12.44
C GLY A 47 8.87 15.13 -11.13
N THR A 48 9.46 15.43 -9.97
CA THR A 48 8.93 15.32 -8.60
C THR A 48 8.67 13.89 -8.11
N CYS A 49 8.46 12.95 -9.02
CA CYS A 49 8.24 11.55 -8.72
C CYS A 49 8.66 10.69 -9.93
N PHE A 50 9.60 9.75 -9.75
CA PHE A 50 9.93 8.81 -10.83
C PHE A 50 10.47 7.46 -10.32
N PRO A 51 10.27 6.38 -11.09
CA PRO A 51 10.77 5.05 -10.75
C PRO A 51 12.28 4.93 -10.96
N VAL A 52 12.94 4.24 -10.05
CA VAL A 52 14.38 3.96 -10.08
C VAL A 52 14.68 2.54 -9.68
N VAL A 53 15.87 2.11 -10.08
CA VAL A 53 16.51 0.89 -9.59
C VAL A 53 17.61 1.29 -8.63
N TRP A 54 17.67 0.67 -7.46
CA TRP A 54 18.66 1.00 -6.44
C TRP A 54 20.04 0.43 -6.79
N THR A 55 21.07 1.27 -6.86
CA THR A 55 22.43 0.84 -7.27
C THR A 55 23.47 0.95 -6.15
N GLY A 56 23.09 1.39 -4.94
CA GLY A 56 23.91 1.35 -3.73
C GLY A 56 24.47 2.71 -3.31
N ALA A 57 24.90 2.85 -2.04
CA ALA A 57 25.54 4.05 -1.48
C ALA A 57 24.94 5.41 -1.92
N HIS A 58 23.64 5.61 -1.70
CA HIS A 58 22.89 6.81 -2.14
C HIS A 58 22.86 7.03 -3.64
N ARG A 59 23.02 5.97 -4.43
CA ARG A 59 22.89 5.98 -5.88
C ARG A 59 21.71 5.13 -6.31
N ALA A 60 21.01 5.66 -7.29
CA ALA A 60 19.97 4.95 -8.01
C ALA A 60 20.15 5.24 -9.51
N SER A 61 19.57 4.40 -10.35
CA SER A 61 19.52 4.63 -11.79
C SER A 61 18.08 4.76 -12.23
N ALA A 62 17.81 5.69 -13.16
CA ALA A 62 16.50 5.76 -13.81
C ALA A 62 16.14 4.41 -14.44
N HIS A 63 14.88 4.01 -14.32
CA HIS A 63 14.40 2.77 -14.92
C HIS A 63 14.23 2.95 -16.43
N GLY A 64 15.02 2.24 -17.26
CA GLY A 64 14.95 2.30 -18.73
C GLY A 64 16.30 1.99 -19.43
N ASP A 65 16.32 2.07 -20.76
CA ASP A 65 17.46 1.64 -21.61
C ASP A 65 18.74 2.47 -21.45
N ARG A 66 18.66 3.65 -20.84
CA ARG A 66 19.81 4.50 -20.55
C ARG A 66 19.86 4.84 -19.06
N PRO A 67 20.48 3.99 -18.21
CA PRO A 67 20.57 4.23 -16.78
C PRO A 67 21.39 5.50 -16.53
N ARG A 68 20.72 6.57 -16.09
CA ARG A 68 21.39 7.77 -15.60
C ARG A 68 21.61 7.64 -14.09
N PRO A 69 22.88 7.71 -13.61
CA PRO A 69 23.15 7.65 -12.19
C PRO A 69 22.61 8.91 -11.50
N LEU A 70 21.88 8.71 -10.42
CA LEU A 70 21.27 9.76 -9.62
C LEU A 70 21.82 9.66 -8.20
N THR A 71 22.32 10.79 -7.69
CA THR A 71 22.69 10.90 -6.29
C THR A 71 21.44 11.22 -5.49
N VAL A 72 20.93 10.22 -4.78
CA VAL A 72 19.69 10.26 -3.98
C VAL A 72 20.02 10.48 -2.51
N ARG A 73 20.75 11.55 -2.20
CA ARG A 73 21.02 11.96 -0.82
C ARG A 73 19.81 12.69 -0.25
N GLN A 74 19.30 12.20 0.88
CA GLN A 74 18.23 12.86 1.65
C GLN A 74 16.92 13.11 0.88
N VAL A 75 16.64 12.31 -0.15
CA VAL A 75 15.35 12.31 -0.86
C VAL A 75 14.41 11.28 -0.27
N ILE A 76 13.11 11.49 -0.44
CA ILE A 76 12.10 10.50 -0.10
C ILE A 76 12.22 9.37 -1.12
N ALA A 77 12.70 8.22 -0.68
CA ALA A 77 12.75 7.00 -1.49
C ALA A 77 11.78 5.98 -0.90
N LEU A 78 10.98 5.33 -1.72
CA LEU A 78 9.94 4.39 -1.33
C LEU A 78 10.05 3.13 -2.19
N HIS A 79 9.80 1.93 -1.67
CA HIS A 79 9.57 0.77 -2.54
C HIS A 79 8.34 1.03 -3.42
N THR A 80 8.27 0.43 -4.61
CA THR A 80 7.21 0.73 -5.60
C THR A 80 5.80 0.66 -5.01
N ALA A 81 5.45 -0.44 -4.33
CA ALA A 81 4.12 -0.55 -3.72
C ALA A 81 3.92 0.39 -2.52
N CYS A 82 5.00 0.73 -1.78
CA CYS A 82 4.91 1.74 -0.71
C CYS A 82 4.59 3.12 -1.30
N ALA A 83 5.18 3.45 -2.44
CA ALA A 83 4.91 4.69 -3.17
C ALA A 83 3.47 4.77 -3.65
N ASP A 84 2.93 3.71 -4.24
CA ASP A 84 1.55 3.68 -4.73
C ASP A 84 0.55 3.85 -3.57
N ILE A 85 0.76 3.15 -2.44
CA ILE A 85 -0.07 3.28 -1.24
C ILE A 85 0.01 4.70 -0.66
N LEU A 86 1.21 5.29 -0.54
CA LEU A 86 1.35 6.64 0.00
C LEU A 86 0.73 7.69 -0.92
N ARG A 87 0.94 7.59 -2.23
CA ARG A 87 0.33 8.47 -3.23
C ARG A 87 -1.19 8.42 -3.14
N HIS A 88 -1.76 7.22 -3.02
CA HIS A 88 -3.20 7.07 -2.85
C HIS A 88 -3.69 7.68 -1.53
N ALA A 89 -3.02 7.43 -0.42
CA ALA A 89 -3.38 8.02 0.87
C ALA A 89 -3.37 9.56 0.82
N LEU A 90 -2.41 10.15 0.10
CA LEU A 90 -2.33 11.60 -0.12
C LEU A 90 -3.32 12.11 -1.18
N GLY A 91 -4.08 11.26 -1.87
CA GLY A 91 -4.95 11.69 -2.98
C GLY A 91 -4.16 12.22 -4.18
N ALA A 92 -2.96 11.68 -4.40
CA ALA A 92 -2.03 12.06 -5.46
C ALA A 92 -1.64 10.86 -6.34
N SER A 93 -2.63 10.01 -6.66
CA SER A 93 -2.42 8.78 -7.45
C SER A 93 -2.07 9.06 -8.91
N ASP A 94 -2.55 10.16 -9.48
CA ASP A 94 -2.34 10.52 -10.89
C ASP A 94 -1.02 11.30 -11.14
N TYR A 95 -0.80 11.66 -12.40
CA TYR A 95 0.35 12.47 -12.83
C TYR A 95 -0.03 13.92 -13.17
N SER A 96 -1.13 14.43 -12.58
CA SER A 96 -1.49 15.84 -12.72
C SER A 96 -0.48 16.75 -12.03
N VAL A 97 -0.42 18.02 -12.46
CA VAL A 97 0.39 19.04 -11.78
C VAL A 97 0.02 19.13 -10.30
N ALA A 98 -1.28 19.08 -9.96
CA ALA A 98 -1.74 19.13 -8.57
C ALA A 98 -1.18 17.97 -7.72
N SER A 99 -1.21 16.74 -8.26
CA SER A 99 -0.61 15.58 -7.60
C SER A 99 0.90 15.72 -7.46
N MET A 100 1.60 16.16 -8.51
CA MET A 100 3.04 16.35 -8.44
C MET A 100 3.44 17.45 -7.46
N VAL A 101 2.71 18.58 -7.42
CA VAL A 101 2.91 19.62 -6.41
C VAL A 101 2.75 19.02 -5.01
N LYS A 102 1.66 18.28 -4.76
CA LYS A 102 1.41 17.65 -3.46
C LYS A 102 2.54 16.70 -3.03
N LEU A 103 3.07 15.89 -3.95
CA LEU A 103 4.22 15.02 -3.66
C LEU A 103 5.52 15.81 -3.45
N GLY A 104 5.69 16.92 -4.17
CA GLY A 104 6.81 17.84 -4.02
C GLY A 104 6.79 18.63 -2.70
N MET A 105 5.65 18.71 -2.03
CA MET A 105 5.54 19.37 -0.72
C MET A 105 6.07 18.51 0.43
N ILE A 106 6.14 17.17 0.28
CA ILE A 106 6.35 16.27 1.42
C ILE A 106 7.66 16.58 2.14
N ASP A 107 8.76 16.78 1.41
CA ASP A 107 10.07 17.07 2.00
C ASP A 107 10.18 18.50 2.55
N ALA A 108 9.42 19.45 2.01
CA ALA A 108 9.32 20.81 2.54
C ALA A 108 8.49 20.87 3.84
N VAL A 109 7.45 20.06 3.94
CA VAL A 109 6.49 20.06 5.06
C VAL A 109 6.96 19.15 6.20
N LEU A 110 7.29 17.88 5.89
CA LEU A 110 7.70 16.87 6.87
C LEU A 110 9.22 16.78 7.04
N GLY A 111 9.97 17.59 6.29
CA GLY A 111 11.42 17.56 6.28
C GLY A 111 11.97 16.36 5.50
N ARG A 112 13.30 16.35 5.35
CA ARG A 112 14.01 15.27 4.67
C ARG A 112 14.11 14.02 5.56
N PRO A 113 14.13 12.81 4.96
CA PRO A 113 14.30 11.58 5.72
C PRO A 113 15.56 11.55 6.57
N LEU A 114 15.44 11.05 7.80
CA LEU A 114 16.56 10.89 8.73
C LEU A 114 17.51 9.75 8.32
N ALA A 115 18.68 9.67 8.97
CA ALA A 115 19.74 8.70 8.71
C ALA A 115 20.01 7.81 9.95
N GLY A 116 20.92 6.84 9.82
CA GLY A 116 21.32 5.96 10.93
C GLY A 116 20.23 4.97 11.34
N PRO A 117 20.02 4.71 12.65
CA PRO A 117 18.89 3.91 13.13
C PRO A 117 17.54 4.46 12.66
N ASP A 118 17.45 5.78 12.50
CA ASP A 118 16.30 6.49 11.94
C ASP A 118 16.38 6.63 10.41
N ALA A 119 17.07 5.75 9.69
CA ALA A 119 17.11 5.77 8.22
C ALA A 119 15.71 5.77 7.60
N GLY A 120 15.37 6.80 6.82
CA GLY A 120 14.11 6.91 6.08
C GLY A 120 12.98 7.60 6.86
N ARG A 121 13.22 8.17 8.04
CA ARG A 121 12.15 8.66 8.92
C ARG A 121 11.70 10.02 8.40
N LEU A 122 10.42 10.17 8.09
CA LEU A 122 9.83 11.49 8.00
C LEU A 122 9.66 12.05 9.42
N ARG A 123 9.89 13.36 9.60
CA ARG A 123 9.69 13.97 10.91
C ARG A 123 8.20 13.95 11.24
N GLN A 124 7.87 13.94 12.53
CA GLN A 124 6.50 14.00 13.04
C GLN A 124 5.64 12.73 12.79
N VAL A 125 6.13 11.76 12.01
CA VAL A 125 5.44 10.48 11.77
C VAL A 125 5.80 9.46 12.85
N LYS A 126 4.78 8.90 13.51
CA LYS A 126 4.94 7.93 14.61
C LYS A 126 4.89 6.48 14.11
N TYR A 127 5.91 6.05 13.36
CA TYR A 127 5.94 4.73 12.72
C TYR A 127 5.69 3.56 13.69
N GLU A 128 6.25 3.63 14.89
CA GLU A 128 6.25 2.54 15.87
C GLU A 128 4.93 2.46 16.66
N ASP A 129 4.10 3.51 16.64
CA ASP A 129 2.85 3.58 17.41
C ASP A 129 1.61 3.20 16.59
N VAL A 130 1.76 3.01 15.27
CA VAL A 130 0.66 2.90 14.31
C VAL A 130 0.50 1.46 13.79
N GLY A 131 -0.76 1.05 13.61
CA GLY A 131 -1.11 -0.23 12.99
C GLY A 131 -0.58 -1.43 13.77
N GLU A 132 0.31 -2.20 13.12
CA GLU A 132 0.94 -3.40 13.70
C GLU A 132 2.13 -3.08 14.63
N LYS A 133 2.44 -1.78 14.86
CA LYS A 133 3.46 -1.31 15.83
C LYS A 133 4.85 -1.92 15.62
N VAL A 134 5.34 -1.84 14.39
CA VAL A 134 6.63 -2.42 13.98
C VAL A 134 7.75 -1.41 14.21
N ASP A 135 8.71 -1.75 15.08
CA ASP A 135 9.95 -0.99 15.23
C ASP A 135 11.11 -1.67 14.50
N VAL A 136 11.65 -0.99 13.48
CA VAL A 136 12.78 -1.50 12.69
C VAL A 136 14.14 -0.91 13.12
N ARG A 137 14.18 0.06 14.04
CA ARG A 137 15.41 0.75 14.44
C ARG A 137 16.47 -0.20 15.02
N PRO A 138 16.13 -1.22 15.83
CA PRO A 138 17.13 -2.13 16.41
C PRO A 138 17.96 -2.88 15.36
N TYR A 139 17.45 -3.02 14.14
CA TYR A 139 18.10 -3.79 13.06
C TYR A 139 18.96 -2.91 12.15
N TRP A 140 18.96 -1.59 12.35
CA TRP A 140 19.80 -0.66 11.62
C TRP A 140 21.07 -0.36 12.40
N ALA A 141 22.22 -0.76 11.85
CA ALA A 141 23.52 -0.40 12.39
C ALA A 141 24.11 0.81 11.65
N LYS A 142 24.73 1.72 12.39
CA LYS A 142 25.47 2.86 11.83
C LYS A 142 26.68 2.33 11.06
N GLY A 143 26.77 2.67 9.77
CA GLY A 143 27.92 2.31 8.95
C GLY A 143 29.15 3.16 9.24
N LYS A 144 30.30 2.71 8.73
CA LYS A 144 31.60 3.45 8.80
C LYS A 144 31.60 4.80 8.05
N GLY A 145 30.51 5.16 7.37
CA GLY A 145 30.36 6.44 6.66
C GLY A 145 28.94 6.64 6.12
N ASP A 146 28.71 7.81 5.53
CA ASP A 146 27.43 8.18 4.92
C ASP A 146 26.98 7.14 3.88
N GLY A 147 25.77 6.61 4.05
CA GLY A 147 25.19 5.64 3.11
C GLY A 147 25.65 4.19 3.29
N ASN A 148 26.51 3.93 4.29
CA ASN A 148 26.96 2.59 4.64
C ASN A 148 26.18 1.96 5.82
N ALA A 149 25.03 2.52 6.20
CA ALA A 149 24.17 1.87 7.19
C ALA A 149 23.80 0.45 6.71
N THR A 150 23.95 -0.52 7.59
CA THR A 150 23.68 -1.94 7.33
C THR A 150 22.42 -2.36 8.07
N PHE A 151 21.62 -3.20 7.43
CA PHE A 151 20.43 -3.79 8.02
C PHE A 151 20.73 -5.24 8.40
N ASP A 152 20.49 -5.62 9.65
CA ASP A 152 20.66 -6.99 10.13
C ASP A 152 19.42 -7.82 9.77
N TYR A 153 19.44 -8.38 8.56
CA TYR A 153 18.37 -9.24 8.06
C TYR A 153 18.17 -10.50 8.91
N SER A 154 19.25 -11.05 9.49
CA SER A 154 19.20 -12.29 10.26
C SER A 154 18.50 -12.06 11.60
N ALA A 155 18.89 -11.02 12.33
CA ALA A 155 18.20 -10.62 13.55
C ALA A 155 16.74 -10.21 13.27
N PHE A 156 16.50 -9.50 12.15
CA PHE A 156 15.14 -9.13 11.76
C PHE A 156 14.24 -10.35 11.52
N LYS A 157 14.73 -11.35 10.78
CA LYS A 157 13.98 -12.59 10.54
C LYS A 157 13.74 -13.38 11.82
N ALA A 158 14.70 -13.42 12.73
CA ALA A 158 14.58 -14.09 14.03
C ALA A 158 13.55 -13.42 14.97
N SER A 159 13.22 -12.15 14.76
CA SER A 159 12.28 -11.38 15.60
C SER A 159 10.80 -11.70 15.39
N GLY A 160 10.46 -12.50 14.37
CA GLY A 160 9.06 -12.76 13.98
C GLY A 160 8.40 -11.61 13.18
N LEU A 161 9.19 -10.63 12.73
CA LEU A 161 8.76 -9.54 11.84
C LEU A 161 9.02 -9.85 10.36
N ASP A 162 9.42 -11.07 10.03
CA ASP A 162 9.70 -11.52 8.65
C ASP A 162 8.52 -11.31 7.70
N TRP A 163 7.30 -11.34 8.22
CA TRP A 163 6.09 -11.07 7.44
C TRP A 163 6.08 -9.67 6.80
N THR A 164 6.81 -8.68 7.34
CA THR A 164 6.88 -7.31 6.78
C THR A 164 7.70 -7.23 5.50
N LEU A 165 8.59 -8.21 5.25
CA LEU A 165 9.40 -8.30 4.04
C LEU A 165 8.56 -8.75 2.83
N ASN A 166 7.32 -9.18 3.06
CA ASN A 166 6.41 -9.60 2.01
C ASN A 166 5.92 -8.43 1.16
N ARG A 167 5.54 -8.78 -0.06
CA ARG A 167 5.04 -7.85 -1.06
C ARG A 167 3.60 -7.42 -0.74
N PRO A 168 3.33 -6.13 -0.52
CA PRO A 168 2.00 -5.64 -0.16
C PRO A 168 1.06 -5.45 -1.37
N ASP A 169 1.52 -5.75 -2.58
CA ASP A 169 0.78 -5.64 -3.85
C ASP A 169 0.31 -7.01 -4.37
N THR A 170 0.34 -8.04 -3.53
CA THR A 170 -0.04 -9.40 -3.89
C THR A 170 -1.33 -9.80 -3.17
N PHE A 171 -2.43 -9.83 -3.91
CA PHE A 171 -3.77 -10.05 -3.39
C PHE A 171 -4.18 -11.53 -3.47
N PRO A 172 -5.08 -11.99 -2.58
CA PRO A 172 -5.76 -13.27 -2.74
C PRO A 172 -6.53 -13.32 -4.07
N MET A 173 -6.69 -14.54 -4.60
CA MET A 173 -7.49 -14.75 -5.80
C MET A 173 -8.97 -14.53 -5.47
N PHE A 174 -9.63 -13.66 -6.23
CA PHE A 174 -11.07 -13.48 -6.16
C PHE A 174 -11.79 -14.53 -7.02
N TYR A 175 -12.92 -15.05 -6.51
CA TYR A 175 -13.77 -16.00 -7.23
C TYR A 175 -15.13 -15.36 -7.48
N GLU A 176 -15.56 -15.37 -8.75
CA GLU A 176 -16.83 -14.77 -9.19
C GLU A 176 -18.07 -15.47 -8.63
N LYS A 177 -17.92 -16.71 -8.16
CA LYS A 177 -19.00 -17.49 -7.55
C LYS A 177 -18.46 -18.35 -6.42
N VAL A 178 -19.33 -18.62 -5.45
CA VAL A 178 -19.05 -19.62 -4.42
C VAL A 178 -18.93 -21.00 -5.06
N LYS A 179 -17.78 -21.66 -4.87
CA LYS A 179 -17.56 -23.00 -5.43
C LYS A 179 -18.61 -24.00 -4.92
N PRO A 180 -19.12 -24.92 -5.77
CA PRO A 180 -20.11 -25.92 -5.35
C PRO A 180 -19.70 -26.71 -4.11
N ALA A 181 -18.42 -27.10 -3.99
CA ALA A 181 -17.91 -27.80 -2.81
C ALA A 181 -18.00 -26.98 -1.50
N ARG A 182 -17.92 -25.64 -1.58
CA ARG A 182 -18.12 -24.75 -0.41
C ARG A 182 -19.61 -24.55 -0.13
N ALA A 183 -20.43 -24.50 -1.18
CA ALA A 183 -21.88 -24.37 -1.08
C ALA A 183 -22.57 -25.67 -0.62
N ALA A 184 -21.95 -26.84 -0.84
CA ALA A 184 -22.38 -28.16 -0.39
C ALA A 184 -22.24 -28.36 1.14
N VAL A 185 -22.48 -27.30 1.91
CA VAL A 185 -22.69 -27.42 3.35
C VAL A 185 -23.92 -28.32 3.52
N ARG A 186 -23.71 -29.50 4.12
CA ARG A 186 -24.79 -30.44 4.46
C ARG A 186 -25.93 -29.65 5.11
N ASP A 187 -27.15 -29.82 4.60
CA ASP A 187 -28.27 -29.06 5.11
C ASP A 187 -28.36 -29.18 6.63
N PRO A 188 -28.61 -28.07 7.34
CA PRO A 188 -28.75 -28.11 8.78
C PRO A 188 -29.91 -29.05 9.13
N SER A 189 -29.74 -29.89 10.16
CA SER A 189 -30.82 -30.79 10.57
C SER A 189 -32.04 -29.97 11.00
N PRO A 190 -33.27 -30.47 10.80
CA PRO A 190 -34.48 -29.76 11.24
C PRO A 190 -34.44 -29.34 12.71
N ALA A 191 -33.87 -30.19 13.58
CA ALA A 191 -33.67 -29.88 15.00
C ALA A 191 -32.69 -28.71 15.25
N SER A 192 -31.62 -28.61 14.45
CA SER A 192 -30.67 -27.49 14.53
C SER A 192 -31.30 -26.19 14.08
N VAL A 193 -32.11 -26.24 13.01
CA VAL A 193 -32.86 -25.08 12.52
C VAL A 193 -33.85 -24.63 13.58
N ALA A 194 -34.67 -25.54 14.12
CA ALA A 194 -35.63 -25.22 15.17
C ALA A 194 -34.97 -24.62 16.43
N SER A 195 -33.79 -25.11 16.83
CA SER A 195 -33.08 -24.59 18.00
C SER A 195 -32.56 -23.17 17.77
N ILE A 196 -32.03 -22.88 16.58
CA ILE A 196 -31.56 -21.53 16.23
C ILE A 196 -32.73 -20.57 16.04
N THR A 197 -33.80 -21.00 15.37
CA THR A 197 -35.05 -20.24 15.21
C THR A 197 -35.79 -20.04 16.53
N LYS A 198 -35.47 -20.79 17.60
CA LYS A 198 -35.96 -20.45 18.96
C LYS A 198 -35.20 -19.28 19.58
N LEU A 199 -33.90 -19.14 19.29
CA LEU A 199 -33.07 -18.03 19.77
C LEU A 199 -33.42 -16.72 19.06
N PHE A 200 -33.79 -16.81 17.78
CA PHE A 200 -34.27 -15.71 16.97
C PHE A 200 -35.79 -15.80 16.95
N THR A 201 -36.51 -14.99 17.73
CA THR A 201 -38.00 -14.97 17.77
C THR A 201 -38.68 -14.71 16.40
N SER A 202 -37.91 -14.56 15.33
CA SER A 202 -38.28 -14.39 13.92
C SER A 202 -37.29 -15.16 13.02
N GLU A 203 -37.51 -15.15 11.69
CA GLU A 203 -36.56 -15.75 10.73
C GLU A 203 -35.11 -15.26 10.98
N PRO A 204 -34.13 -16.17 11.18
CA PRO A 204 -32.76 -15.80 11.56
C PRO A 204 -32.11 -14.78 10.62
N ALA A 205 -32.43 -14.84 9.31
CA ALA A 205 -31.90 -13.91 8.33
C ALA A 205 -32.30 -12.45 8.62
N THR A 206 -33.51 -12.20 9.12
CA THR A 206 -34.01 -10.85 9.41
C THR A 206 -33.25 -10.21 10.57
N ILE A 207 -33.06 -10.93 11.68
CA ILE A 207 -32.29 -10.40 12.81
C ILE A 207 -30.82 -10.22 12.42
N LEU A 208 -30.24 -11.15 11.67
CA LEU A 208 -28.86 -11.04 11.20
C LEU A 208 -28.66 -9.82 10.29
N ARG A 209 -29.63 -9.45 9.45
CA ARG A 209 -29.52 -8.21 8.65
C ARG A 209 -29.32 -6.96 9.51
N HIS A 210 -29.92 -6.91 10.69
CA HIS A 210 -29.76 -5.80 11.64
C HIS A 210 -28.50 -5.93 12.50
N LEU A 211 -28.13 -7.15 12.91
CA LEU A 211 -26.97 -7.38 13.77
C LEU A 211 -25.64 -7.24 13.02
N LEU A 212 -25.55 -7.85 11.83
CA LEU A 212 -24.29 -8.01 11.10
C LEU A 212 -23.56 -6.69 10.86
N PRO A 213 -24.20 -5.55 10.51
CA PRO A 213 -23.50 -4.27 10.32
C PRO A 213 -22.72 -3.78 11.55
N HIS A 214 -23.14 -4.14 12.76
CA HIS A 214 -22.51 -3.68 14.00
C HIS A 214 -21.32 -4.54 14.45
N LEU A 215 -21.04 -5.64 13.75
CA LEU A 215 -19.93 -6.53 14.08
C LEU A 215 -18.61 -6.04 13.48
N SER A 216 -17.50 -6.30 14.18
CA SER A 216 -16.17 -6.27 13.56
C SER A 216 -16.06 -7.31 12.45
N ASP A 217 -15.12 -7.17 11.50
CA ASP A 217 -14.96 -8.15 10.42
C ASP A 217 -14.64 -9.56 10.95
N ARG A 218 -13.85 -9.61 12.03
CA ARG A 218 -13.57 -10.86 12.76
C ARG A 218 -14.84 -11.49 13.31
N SER A 219 -15.66 -10.70 14.01
CA SER A 219 -16.91 -11.18 14.62
C SER A 219 -17.95 -11.56 13.55
N PHE A 220 -18.03 -10.79 12.48
CA PHE A 220 -18.88 -11.06 11.31
C PHE A 220 -18.55 -12.40 10.69
N TYR A 221 -17.27 -12.63 10.37
CA TYR A 221 -16.82 -13.89 9.80
C TYR A 221 -17.01 -15.07 10.76
N ALA A 222 -16.68 -14.88 12.05
CA ALA A 222 -16.82 -15.92 13.07
C ALA A 222 -18.27 -16.35 13.25
N LEU A 223 -19.20 -15.40 13.38
CA LEU A 223 -20.63 -15.66 13.53
C LEU A 223 -21.16 -16.46 12.33
N LEU A 224 -20.91 -15.97 11.11
CA LEU A 224 -21.34 -16.66 9.90
C LEU A 224 -20.63 -18.00 9.67
N SER A 225 -19.54 -18.28 10.38
CA SER A 225 -18.83 -19.56 10.29
C SER A 225 -19.17 -20.53 11.44
N THR A 226 -20.03 -20.14 12.38
CA THR A 226 -20.21 -20.88 13.65
C THR A 226 -20.96 -22.21 13.46
N CYS A 227 -22.02 -22.23 12.65
CA CYS A 227 -22.82 -23.43 12.41
C CYS A 227 -23.22 -23.56 10.94
N ARG A 228 -23.74 -24.73 10.55
CA ARG A 228 -24.12 -25.02 9.15
C ARG A 228 -25.16 -24.05 8.61
N LEU A 229 -26.17 -23.68 9.42
CA LEU A 229 -27.22 -22.75 9.02
C LEU A 229 -26.67 -21.33 8.76
N LEU A 230 -25.92 -20.78 9.71
CA LEU A 230 -25.31 -19.45 9.56
C LEU A 230 -24.29 -19.41 8.42
N ARG A 231 -23.54 -20.50 8.23
CA ARG A 231 -22.62 -20.66 7.11
C ARG A 231 -23.33 -20.71 5.77
N LYS A 232 -24.47 -21.39 5.68
CA LYS A 232 -25.32 -21.37 4.48
C LYS A 232 -25.73 -19.94 4.15
N HIS A 233 -26.25 -19.18 5.12
CA HIS A 233 -26.61 -17.78 4.92
C HIS A 233 -25.41 -16.88 4.58
N GLY A 234 -24.24 -17.11 5.18
CA GLY A 234 -23.01 -16.40 4.84
C GLY A 234 -22.61 -16.62 3.38
N LEU A 235 -22.73 -17.85 2.90
CA LEU A 235 -22.35 -18.23 1.54
C LEU A 235 -23.39 -17.86 0.48
N THR A 236 -24.65 -17.64 0.84
CA THR A 236 -25.72 -17.31 -0.11
C THR A 236 -26.27 -15.90 0.10
N THR A 237 -26.89 -15.64 1.25
CA THR A 237 -27.64 -14.42 1.54
C THR A 237 -26.75 -13.20 1.81
N PHE A 238 -25.62 -13.38 2.48
CA PHE A 238 -24.82 -12.27 3.03
C PHE A 238 -23.53 -11.96 2.26
N GLN A 239 -23.37 -12.43 1.01
CA GLN A 239 -22.23 -12.08 0.18
C GLN A 239 -22.14 -10.56 -0.09
N ALA A 240 -23.28 -9.90 -0.31
CA ALA A 240 -23.33 -8.44 -0.47
C ALA A 240 -22.83 -7.70 0.78
N SER A 241 -23.17 -8.20 1.99
CA SER A 241 -22.66 -7.65 3.25
C SER A 241 -21.15 -7.88 3.39
N ALA A 242 -20.64 -9.04 2.99
CA ALA A 242 -19.21 -9.31 2.97
C ALA A 242 -18.47 -8.40 1.97
N ARG A 243 -19.05 -8.18 0.78
CA ARG A 243 -18.53 -7.23 -0.22
C ARG A 243 -18.40 -5.83 0.34
N ALA A 244 -19.47 -5.32 0.96
CA ALA A 244 -19.47 -3.98 1.54
C ALA A 244 -18.34 -3.79 2.56
N ARG A 245 -18.08 -4.82 3.38
CA ARG A 245 -16.99 -4.81 4.37
C ARG A 245 -15.61 -4.78 3.73
N VAL A 246 -15.36 -5.68 2.76
CA VAL A 246 -14.08 -5.71 2.02
C VAL A 246 -13.79 -4.36 1.37
N LEU A 247 -14.81 -3.75 0.72
CA LEU A 247 -14.64 -2.45 0.08
C LEU A 247 -14.41 -1.31 1.08
N ALA A 248 -15.05 -1.37 2.26
CA ALA A 248 -14.88 -0.36 3.30
C ALA A 248 -13.49 -0.39 3.96
N LEU A 249 -12.77 -1.50 3.86
CA LEU A 249 -11.42 -1.62 4.42
C LEU A 249 -10.37 -0.91 3.56
N GLU A 250 -10.64 -0.68 2.26
CA GLU A 250 -9.79 0.00 1.26
C GLU A 250 -8.45 -0.70 0.99
N TRP A 251 -7.68 -1.04 2.03
CA TRP A 251 -6.42 -1.78 1.91
C TRP A 251 -6.62 -3.21 1.41
N GLU A 252 -7.82 -3.77 1.47
CA GLU A 252 -8.07 -5.14 1.02
C GLU A 252 -8.19 -5.25 -0.49
N VAL A 253 -8.48 -4.15 -1.18
CA VAL A 253 -8.63 -4.13 -2.64
C VAL A 253 -7.41 -3.48 -3.31
N PRO A 254 -7.14 -3.84 -4.58
CA PRO A 254 -6.11 -3.19 -5.37
C PRO A 254 -6.46 -1.73 -5.60
N LEU A 255 -5.42 -0.90 -5.57
CA LEU A 255 -5.48 0.46 -6.06
C LEU A 255 -5.76 0.46 -7.56
N GLU A 256 -6.29 1.56 -8.08
CA GLU A 256 -6.59 1.71 -9.50
C GLU A 256 -5.35 1.45 -10.39
N THR A 257 -4.17 1.89 -9.96
CA THR A 257 -2.91 1.66 -10.67
C THR A 257 -2.49 0.20 -10.66
N GLU A 258 -2.66 -0.48 -9.52
CA GLU A 258 -2.38 -1.91 -9.35
C GLU A 258 -3.33 -2.75 -10.22
N TYR A 259 -4.63 -2.43 -10.19
CA TYR A 259 -5.65 -3.09 -10.99
C TYR A 259 -5.42 -2.86 -12.50
N ALA A 260 -5.16 -1.62 -12.91
CA ALA A 260 -4.86 -1.30 -14.30
C ALA A 260 -3.60 -2.01 -14.81
N ALA A 261 -2.56 -2.15 -13.97
CA ALA A 261 -1.38 -2.93 -14.30
C ALA A 261 -1.72 -4.41 -14.50
N ALA A 262 -2.52 -5.00 -13.62
CA ALA A 262 -2.99 -6.37 -13.76
C ALA A 262 -3.81 -6.56 -15.05
N CYS A 263 -4.69 -5.63 -15.39
CA CYS A 263 -5.44 -5.64 -16.65
C CYS A 263 -4.51 -5.59 -17.87
N ARG A 264 -3.49 -4.72 -17.89
CA ARG A 264 -2.52 -4.64 -19.00
C ARG A 264 -1.73 -5.94 -19.14
N MET A 265 -1.28 -6.52 -18.03
CA MET A 265 -0.55 -7.79 -18.04
C MET A 265 -1.43 -8.93 -18.56
N ALA A 266 -2.71 -8.94 -18.16
CA ALA A 266 -3.65 -9.95 -18.59
C ALA A 266 -4.02 -9.82 -20.08
N ALA A 267 -4.18 -8.58 -20.59
CA ALA A 267 -4.41 -8.32 -22.02
C ALA A 267 -3.23 -8.75 -22.91
N ASN A 268 -2.00 -8.73 -22.37
CA ASN A 268 -0.79 -9.17 -23.07
C ASN A 268 -0.55 -10.68 -22.96
N ALA A 269 -1.34 -11.41 -22.17
CA ALA A 269 -1.23 -12.86 -22.04
C ALA A 269 -1.93 -13.54 -23.23
N LYS A 270 -1.27 -14.54 -23.85
CA LYS A 270 -1.79 -15.29 -25.01
C LYS A 270 -3.17 -15.92 -24.79
N ASP A 271 -3.58 -16.12 -23.53
CA ASP A 271 -4.85 -16.75 -23.12
C ASP A 271 -5.77 -15.82 -22.28
N GLY A 272 -5.52 -14.50 -22.25
CA GLY A 272 -6.19 -13.56 -21.34
C GLY A 272 -7.19 -12.61 -21.99
N GLY A 273 -8.49 -12.92 -21.94
CA GLY A 273 -9.57 -11.97 -22.26
C GLY A 273 -9.92 -11.02 -21.10
N PRO A 274 -10.73 -9.96 -21.35
CA PRO A 274 -11.34 -9.15 -20.28
C PRO A 274 -12.21 -10.05 -19.38
N GLY A 275 -11.81 -10.20 -18.11
CA GLY A 275 -12.34 -11.19 -17.16
C GLY A 275 -11.28 -12.12 -16.55
N SER A 276 -10.05 -12.10 -17.07
CA SER A 276 -8.92 -12.89 -16.53
C SER A 276 -8.31 -12.35 -15.23
N VAL A 277 -8.60 -11.09 -14.87
CA VAL A 277 -8.07 -10.46 -13.65
C VAL A 277 -8.89 -10.92 -12.45
N ARG A 278 -8.41 -11.96 -11.76
CA ARG A 278 -9.02 -12.52 -10.55
C ARG A 278 -8.68 -11.72 -9.29
N MET A 279 -8.97 -10.42 -9.31
CA MET A 279 -8.78 -9.52 -8.18
C MET A 279 -10.12 -8.94 -7.74
N ALA A 280 -10.29 -8.73 -6.43
CA ALA A 280 -11.46 -8.01 -5.93
C ALA A 280 -11.41 -6.57 -6.43
N HIS A 281 -12.52 -6.04 -6.92
CA HIS A 281 -12.62 -4.67 -7.44
C HIS A 281 -14.03 -4.13 -7.25
N ALA A 282 -14.17 -2.86 -6.88
CA ALA A 282 -15.49 -2.28 -6.61
C ALA A 282 -16.42 -2.34 -7.83
N VAL A 283 -15.89 -2.14 -9.04
CA VAL A 283 -16.70 -2.06 -10.27
C VAL A 283 -16.75 -3.38 -11.04
N HIS A 284 -15.65 -4.14 -11.05
CA HIS A 284 -15.47 -5.25 -12.00
C HIS A 284 -15.68 -6.62 -11.36
N ALA A 285 -15.61 -6.74 -10.03
CA ALA A 285 -15.85 -8.00 -9.36
C ALA A 285 -17.36 -8.23 -9.16
N ALA A 286 -17.80 -9.47 -9.43
CA ALA A 286 -19.19 -9.88 -9.29
C ALA A 286 -19.75 -9.59 -7.88
N VAL A 287 -20.96 -9.01 -7.81
CA VAL A 287 -21.61 -8.64 -6.54
C VAL A 287 -21.89 -9.88 -5.69
N ASP A 288 -22.24 -10.99 -6.32
CA ASP A 288 -22.52 -12.31 -5.75
C ASP A 288 -21.28 -13.23 -5.70
N GLY A 289 -20.10 -12.66 -5.93
CA GLY A 289 -18.84 -13.39 -5.79
C GLY A 289 -18.56 -13.89 -4.37
N ASP A 290 -17.50 -14.65 -4.23
CA ASP A 290 -17.14 -15.31 -2.98
C ASP A 290 -16.42 -14.36 -2.00
N TRP A 291 -17.08 -13.25 -1.68
CA TRP A 291 -16.57 -12.19 -0.81
C TRP A 291 -16.29 -12.67 0.61
N MET A 292 -17.08 -13.62 1.12
CA MET A 292 -16.82 -14.28 2.40
C MET A 292 -15.49 -15.05 2.42
N LEU A 293 -15.14 -15.74 1.33
CA LEU A 293 -13.82 -16.38 1.22
C LEU A 293 -12.73 -15.33 1.13
N TYR A 294 -12.93 -14.30 0.31
CA TYR A 294 -11.97 -13.24 0.10
C TYR A 294 -11.63 -12.52 1.41
N LEU A 295 -12.65 -12.06 2.16
CA LEU A 295 -12.51 -11.43 3.48
C LEU A 295 -11.74 -12.33 4.46
N SER A 296 -11.94 -13.65 4.41
CA SER A 296 -11.14 -14.56 5.23
C SER A 296 -9.67 -14.62 4.80
N GLN A 297 -9.37 -14.57 3.51
CA GLN A 297 -8.02 -14.76 2.98
C GLN A 297 -7.16 -13.52 3.18
N VAL A 298 -7.71 -12.33 3.00
CA VAL A 298 -7.01 -11.05 3.21
C VAL A 298 -6.52 -10.89 4.65
N HIS A 299 -7.22 -11.44 5.65
CA HIS A 299 -6.73 -11.43 7.03
C HIS A 299 -5.71 -12.51 7.37
N ARG A 300 -5.53 -13.54 6.53
CA ARG A 300 -4.66 -14.70 6.82
C ARG A 300 -3.31 -14.66 6.11
N THR A 301 -3.20 -13.95 5.00
CA THR A 301 -1.99 -13.98 4.18
C THR A 301 -0.95 -12.96 4.67
N PRO A 302 0.35 -13.33 4.71
CA PRO A 302 1.42 -12.40 5.11
C PRO A 302 1.52 -11.14 4.24
N ASN A 303 1.29 -11.27 2.92
CA ASN A 303 1.26 -10.14 1.99
C ASN A 303 0.23 -9.07 2.38
N MET A 304 -0.99 -9.51 2.72
CA MET A 304 -2.08 -8.62 3.09
C MET A 304 -1.91 -8.06 4.51
N ARG A 305 -1.26 -8.82 5.41
CA ARG A 305 -0.80 -8.28 6.69
C ARG A 305 0.21 -7.14 6.49
N ALA A 306 1.21 -7.34 5.63
CA ALA A 306 2.15 -6.28 5.24
C ALA A 306 1.43 -5.06 4.65
N ARG A 307 0.48 -5.28 3.73
CA ARG A 307 -0.33 -4.20 3.15
C ARG A 307 -1.11 -3.42 4.20
N ARG A 308 -1.81 -4.08 5.12
CA ARG A 308 -2.57 -3.42 6.21
C ARG A 308 -1.66 -2.54 7.07
N TRP A 309 -0.47 -3.03 7.41
CA TRP A 309 0.52 -2.25 8.15
C TRP A 309 0.95 -1.00 7.38
N LEU A 310 1.31 -1.14 6.11
CA LEU A 310 1.73 -0.02 5.26
C LEU A 310 0.60 0.98 5.02
N TRP A 311 -0.64 0.51 4.93
CA TRP A 311 -1.82 1.36 4.84
C TRP A 311 -1.96 2.26 6.07
N ALA A 312 -1.82 1.68 7.26
CA ALA A 312 -1.86 2.44 8.51
C ALA A 312 -0.74 3.49 8.56
N LEU A 313 0.49 3.11 8.17
CA LEU A 313 1.61 4.05 8.08
C LEU A 313 1.35 5.17 7.07
N ALA A 314 0.76 4.88 5.91
CA ALA A 314 0.47 5.88 4.89
C ALA A 314 -0.59 6.88 5.37
N ARG A 315 -1.58 6.41 6.12
CA ARG A 315 -2.57 7.27 6.79
C ARG A 315 -1.93 8.14 7.87
N GLU A 316 -0.96 7.63 8.62
CA GLU A 316 -0.20 8.42 9.59
C GLU A 316 0.64 9.51 8.89
N VAL A 317 1.34 9.16 7.81
CA VAL A 317 2.08 10.15 7.01
C VAL A 317 1.14 11.23 6.47
N ARG A 318 -0.03 10.85 5.97
CA ARG A 318 -1.06 11.80 5.54
C ARG A 318 -1.50 12.70 6.70
N SER A 319 -1.80 12.13 7.87
CA SER A 319 -2.23 12.88 9.05
C SER A 319 -1.17 13.91 9.47
N ALA A 320 0.10 13.49 9.57
CA ALA A 320 1.21 14.38 9.88
C ALA A 320 1.38 15.47 8.81
N PHE A 321 1.24 15.11 7.54
CA PHE A 321 1.32 16.06 6.43
C PHE A 321 0.20 17.11 6.51
N ASP A 322 -1.06 16.68 6.64
CA ASP A 322 -2.23 17.55 6.71
C ASP A 322 -2.16 18.48 7.94
N GLU A 323 -1.60 18.03 9.06
CA GLU A 323 -1.38 18.86 10.26
C GLU A 323 -0.25 19.89 10.08
N ALA A 324 0.80 19.53 9.33
CA ALA A 324 1.98 20.36 9.14
C ALA A 324 1.85 21.38 8.01
N VAL A 325 1.03 21.11 6.98
CA VAL A 325 0.83 22.02 5.84
C VAL A 325 0.43 23.43 6.27
N PRO A 326 -0.59 23.64 7.14
CA PRO A 326 -0.99 24.98 7.57
C PRO A 326 0.09 25.74 8.35
N LYS A 327 1.07 25.04 8.91
CA LYS A 327 2.18 25.59 9.69
C LYS A 327 3.43 25.83 8.84
N SER A 328 3.39 25.47 7.56
CA SER A 328 4.52 25.55 6.64
C SER A 328 4.53 26.86 5.86
N ALA A 329 5.67 27.21 5.24
CA ALA A 329 5.78 28.34 4.31
C ALA A 329 4.90 28.17 3.05
N LEU A 330 4.39 26.96 2.81
CA LEU A 330 3.54 26.60 1.68
C LEU A 330 2.04 26.75 2.00
N ALA A 331 1.67 27.16 3.22
CA ALA A 331 0.28 27.42 3.57
C ALA A 331 -0.29 28.60 2.76
N ASP A 332 -1.58 28.54 2.43
CA ASP A 332 -2.27 29.68 1.83
C ASP A 332 -2.23 30.90 2.76
N VAL A 333 -2.07 32.08 2.17
CA VAL A 333 -2.05 33.37 2.86
C VAL A 333 -3.33 34.13 2.56
N VAL A 334 -3.71 35.06 3.44
CA VAL A 334 -4.85 35.94 3.23
C VAL A 334 -4.34 37.23 2.58
N ASP A 335 -4.88 37.57 1.41
CA ASP A 335 -4.53 38.79 0.70
C ASP A 335 -5.17 40.04 1.34
N ALA A 336 -4.84 41.23 0.82
CA ALA A 336 -5.39 42.51 1.28
C ALA A 336 -6.93 42.61 1.15
N LYS A 337 -7.56 41.71 0.38
CA LYS A 337 -9.02 41.64 0.18
C LYS A 337 -9.67 40.57 1.06
N GLY A 338 -8.93 39.92 1.97
CA GLY A 338 -9.45 38.85 2.81
C GLY A 338 -9.59 37.50 2.11
N THR A 339 -9.06 37.35 0.88
CA THR A 339 -9.17 36.12 0.09
C THR A 339 -7.97 35.22 0.34
N ARG A 340 -8.21 33.91 0.48
CA ARG A 340 -7.13 32.91 0.57
C ARG A 340 -6.47 32.73 -0.79
N VAL A 341 -5.17 32.96 -0.86
CA VAL A 341 -4.36 32.82 -2.06
C VAL A 341 -3.10 31.98 -1.75
N PRO A 342 -2.54 31.26 -2.74
CA PRO A 342 -1.29 30.52 -2.56
C PRO A 342 -0.15 31.45 -2.11
N SER A 343 0.67 31.01 -1.15
CA SER A 343 1.88 31.74 -0.76
C SER A 343 2.89 31.84 -1.90
N GLU A 344 3.84 32.77 -1.78
CA GLU A 344 4.93 32.90 -2.76
C GLU A 344 5.76 31.62 -2.90
N GLU A 345 5.99 30.89 -1.80
CA GLU A 345 6.69 29.60 -1.86
C GLU A 345 5.85 28.52 -2.56
N MET A 346 4.52 28.53 -2.38
CA MET A 346 3.63 27.63 -3.12
C MET A 346 3.63 27.93 -4.62
N LYS A 347 3.61 29.21 -5.01
CA LYS A 347 3.71 29.62 -6.42
C LYS A 347 5.02 29.15 -7.05
N LYS A 348 6.16 29.40 -6.39
CA LYS A 348 7.48 28.95 -6.86
C LYS A 348 7.55 27.43 -7.00
N LEU A 349 6.98 26.68 -6.04
CA LEU A 349 6.93 25.23 -6.12
C LEU A 349 6.12 24.77 -7.34
N LYS A 350 4.94 25.36 -7.54
CA LYS A 350 4.07 25.05 -8.67
C LYS A 350 4.76 25.30 -10.02
N GLU A 351 5.33 26.48 -10.23
CA GLU A 351 6.06 26.84 -11.45
C GLU A 351 7.24 25.89 -11.72
N ARG A 352 7.97 25.52 -10.68
CA ARG A 352 9.06 24.56 -10.78
C ARG A 352 8.55 23.18 -11.18
N VAL A 353 7.48 22.69 -10.58
CA VAL A 353 6.87 21.39 -10.90
C VAL A 353 6.40 21.36 -12.35
N GLU A 354 5.71 22.42 -12.80
CA GLU A 354 5.26 22.56 -14.20
C GLU A 354 6.44 22.51 -15.17
N THR A 355 7.50 23.28 -14.88
CA THR A 355 8.73 23.29 -15.70
C THR A 355 9.37 21.91 -15.77
N LEU A 356 9.52 21.22 -14.63
CA LEU A 356 10.12 19.88 -14.58
C LEU A 356 9.27 18.82 -15.31
N MET A 357 7.94 18.94 -15.25
CA MET A 357 7.03 18.06 -15.99
C MET A 357 7.17 18.26 -17.50
N ILE A 358 7.22 19.51 -17.98
CA ILE A 358 7.43 19.83 -19.40
C ILE A 358 8.77 19.27 -19.89
N MET A 359 9.86 19.48 -19.14
CA MET A 359 11.17 18.94 -19.49
C MET A 359 11.17 17.41 -19.58
N THR A 360 10.41 16.75 -18.70
CA THR A 360 10.28 15.29 -18.71
C THR A 360 9.49 14.79 -19.93
N LEU A 361 8.47 15.52 -20.38
CA LEU A 361 7.73 15.20 -21.61
C LEU A 361 8.61 15.33 -22.85
N ILE A 362 9.36 16.44 -22.95
CA ILE A 362 10.33 16.68 -24.03
C ILE A 362 11.40 15.59 -24.06
N ALA A 363 11.99 15.27 -22.90
CA ALA A 363 13.04 14.24 -22.81
C ALA A 363 12.57 12.83 -23.21
N ASN A 364 11.26 12.57 -23.10
CA ASN A 364 10.65 11.30 -23.48
C ASN A 364 10.05 11.31 -24.90
N GLY A 365 10.23 12.38 -25.68
CA GLY A 365 9.71 12.50 -27.05
C GLY A 365 8.18 12.49 -27.14
N LYS A 366 7.50 12.98 -26.09
CA LYS A 366 6.02 13.01 -26.01
C LYS A 366 5.42 14.39 -26.33
N MET A 367 6.27 15.34 -26.70
CA MET A 367 5.99 16.66 -27.27
C MET A 367 6.96 16.84 -28.43
#